data_AF-A0A952V2Y2-F1
#
_entry.id   AF-A0A952V2Y2-F1
#
_cell.length_a   1.000
_cell.length_b   1.000
_cell.length_c   1.000
_cell.angle_alpha   90.00
_cell.angle_beta   90.00
_cell.angle_gamma   90.00
#
_symmetry.space_group_name_H-M   'P 1'
#
loop_
_entity.id
_entity.type
_entity.pdbx_description
1 polymer ?
#
loop_
_entity_poly.entity_id
_entity_poly.type
_entity_poly.pdbx_seq_one_letter_code
_entity_poly.pdbx_strand_id
1 'polypeptide(L)'
;MKSCAVCGVCDERMLAIVQLRGGSEATLCGSHALMHARSKADLRTVADLRMAFGERRSSTRRAVPSIENRDELAERLQSAFTRERRAVG
;
A
#
# COMPACT_ATOMS: atom_id res chain seq x y z
N MET A 1 10.92 -4.22 -17.28
CA MET A 1 10.78 -4.03 -15.82
C MET A 1 9.40 -4.51 -15.40
N LYS A 2 9.31 -5.33 -14.34
CA LYS A 2 8.01 -5.79 -13.80
C LYS A 2 7.49 -4.76 -12.79
N SER A 3 6.19 -4.54 -12.77
CA SER A 3 5.54 -3.61 -11.82
C SER A 3 4.15 -4.10 -11.45
N CYS A 4 3.65 -3.69 -10.28
CA CYS A 4 2.28 -3.93 -9.88
C CYS A 4 1.31 -3.34 -10.91
N ALA A 5 0.43 -4.18 -11.46
CA ALA A 5 -0.53 -3.79 -12.50
C ALA A 5 -1.55 -2.73 -12.03
N VAL A 6 -1.73 -2.57 -10.72
CA VAL A 6 -2.66 -1.61 -10.12
C VAL A 6 -2.00 -0.28 -9.78
N CYS A 7 -0.85 -0.29 -9.08
CA CYS A 7 -0.25 0.94 -8.53
C CYS A 7 1.18 1.24 -9.02
N GLY A 8 1.73 0.43 -9.92
CA GLY A 8 3.02 0.72 -10.55
C GLY A 8 4.28 0.50 -9.69
N VAL A 9 4.16 0.09 -8.42
CA VAL A 9 5.32 -0.29 -7.59
C VAL A 9 6.16 -1.33 -8.34
N CYS A 10 7.48 -1.12 -8.40
CA CYS A 10 8.41 -1.93 -9.18
C CYS A 10 9.51 -2.63 -8.35
N ASP A 11 9.48 -2.53 -7.01
CA ASP A 11 10.39 -3.30 -6.15
C ASP A 11 10.09 -4.79 -6.28
N GLU A 12 10.98 -5.52 -6.95
CA GLU A 12 10.80 -6.93 -7.31
C GLU A 12 10.54 -7.82 -6.09
N ARG A 13 11.09 -7.48 -4.92
CA ARG A 13 10.89 -8.22 -3.67
C ARG A 13 9.45 -8.16 -3.17
N MET A 14 8.70 -7.16 -3.62
CA MET A 14 7.30 -6.95 -3.25
C MET A 14 6.31 -7.49 -4.27
N LEU A 15 6.77 -7.98 -5.43
CA LEU A 15 5.93 -8.41 -6.53
C LEU A 15 5.65 -9.91 -6.46
N ALA A 16 4.40 -10.27 -6.70
CA ALA A 16 3.92 -11.64 -6.84
C ALA A 16 3.12 -11.79 -8.14
N ILE A 17 3.22 -12.95 -8.77
CA ILE A 17 2.35 -13.34 -9.88
C ILE A 17 1.09 -13.98 -9.27
N VAL A 18 -0.08 -13.51 -9.69
CA VAL A 18 -1.37 -14.08 -9.28
C VAL A 18 -2.14 -14.54 -10.50
N GLN A 19 -2.93 -15.60 -10.33
CA GLN A 19 -3.89 -16.06 -11.33
C GLN A 19 -5.22 -15.32 -11.15
N LEU A 20 -5.73 -14.76 -12.23
CA LEU A 20 -7.05 -14.16 -12.32
C LEU A 20 -8.10 -15.23 -12.65
N ARG A 21 -9.36 -14.93 -12.36
CA ARG A 21 -10.45 -15.80 -12.79
C ARG A 21 -10.54 -15.78 -14.31
N GLY A 22 -10.40 -16.94 -14.95
CA GLY A 22 -10.23 -17.06 -16.40
C GLY A 22 -8.82 -17.42 -16.85
N GLY A 23 -7.88 -17.65 -15.91
CA GLY A 23 -6.57 -18.24 -16.20
C GLY A 23 -5.52 -17.26 -16.74
N SER A 24 -5.82 -15.96 -16.74
CA SER A 24 -4.84 -14.92 -17.05
C SER A 24 -3.98 -14.60 -15.83
N GLU A 25 -2.71 -14.28 -16.04
CA GLU A 25 -1.80 -13.89 -14.97
C GLU A 25 -1.67 -12.37 -14.84
N ALA A 26 -1.47 -11.90 -13.60
CA ALA A 26 -1.14 -10.51 -13.32
C ALA A 26 -0.02 -10.39 -12.28
N THR A 27 0.84 -9.37 -12.42
CA THR A 27 1.85 -9.02 -11.41
C THR A 27 1.28 -8.00 -10.44
N LEU A 28 1.27 -8.30 -9.14
CA LEU A 28 0.73 -7.43 -8.08
C LEU A 28 1.75 -7.25 -6.95
N CYS A 29 1.72 -6.10 -6.28
CA CYS A 29 2.44 -5.94 -5.02
C CYS A 29 1.72 -6.67 -3.89
N GLY A 30 2.41 -7.02 -2.80
CA GLY A 30 1.83 -7.77 -1.66
C GLY A 30 0.46 -7.27 -1.17
N SER A 31 0.26 -5.95 -1.07
CA SER A 31 -1.05 -5.39 -0.69
C SER A 31 -2.17 -5.71 -1.69
N HIS A 32 -1.90 -5.57 -3.00
CA HIS A 32 -2.88 -5.83 -4.05
C HIS A 32 -3.10 -7.34 -4.26
N ALA A 33 -2.07 -8.16 -4.09
CA ALA A 33 -2.20 -9.61 -4.08
C ALA A 33 -3.11 -10.08 -2.93
N LEU A 34 -2.93 -9.53 -1.72
CA LEU A 34 -3.78 -9.84 -0.57
C LEU A 34 -5.22 -9.37 -0.77
N MET A 35 -5.43 -8.18 -1.34
CA MET A 35 -6.78 -7.68 -1.67
C MET A 35 -7.47 -8.58 -2.69
N HIS A 36 -6.75 -9.00 -3.74
CA HIS A 36 -7.27 -9.94 -4.73
C HIS A 36 -7.66 -11.28 -4.08
N ALA A 37 -6.78 -11.86 -3.25
CA ALA A 37 -7.04 -13.13 -2.56
C ALA A 37 -8.25 -13.09 -1.61
N ARG A 38 -8.52 -11.93 -1.00
CA ARG A 38 -9.68 -11.73 -0.10
C ARG A 38 -10.95 -11.30 -0.84
N SER A 39 -10.83 -10.93 -2.10
CA SER A 39 -11.97 -10.49 -2.91
C SER A 39 -12.82 -11.66 -3.33
N LYS A 40 -14.14 -11.50 -3.24
CA LYS A 40 -15.11 -12.42 -3.85
C LYS A 40 -15.49 -12.01 -5.27
N ALA A 41 -14.97 -10.88 -5.76
CA ALA A 41 -15.30 -10.34 -7.07
C ALA A 41 -14.68 -11.17 -8.20
N ASP A 42 -15.37 -11.22 -9.34
CA ASP A 42 -14.91 -11.93 -10.52
C ASP A 42 -13.96 -11.05 -11.35
N LEU A 43 -12.73 -10.91 -10.88
CA LEU A 43 -11.71 -10.08 -11.51
C LEU A 43 -10.95 -10.91 -12.54
N ARG A 44 -11.16 -10.61 -13.83
CA ARG A 44 -10.61 -11.39 -14.95
C ARG A 44 -9.51 -10.66 -15.70
N THR A 45 -9.48 -9.34 -15.58
CA THR A 45 -8.56 -8.46 -16.32
C THR A 45 -7.82 -7.50 -15.39
N VAL A 46 -6.73 -6.92 -15.92
CA VAL A 46 -6.01 -5.84 -15.24
C VAL A 46 -6.89 -4.59 -15.07
N ALA A 47 -7.81 -4.33 -16.01
CA ALA A 47 -8.76 -3.23 -15.89
C ALA A 47 -9.68 -3.43 -14.67
N ASP A 48 -10.17 -4.65 -14.44
CA ASP A 48 -10.98 -4.98 -13.27
C ASP A 48 -10.21 -4.76 -11.97
N LEU A 49 -8.93 -5.18 -11.93
CA LEU A 49 -8.04 -4.96 -10.79
C LEU A 49 -7.85 -3.47 -10.48
N ARG A 50 -7.65 -2.65 -11.51
CA ARG A 50 -7.50 -1.20 -11.37
C ARG A 50 -8.78 -0.54 -10.88
N MET A 51 -9.92 -0.92 -11.44
CA MET A 51 -11.22 -0.40 -11.01
C MET A 51 -11.53 -0.79 -9.56
N ALA A 52 -11.24 -2.03 -9.17
CA ALA A 52 -11.53 -2.52 -7.83
C ALA A 52 -10.57 -1.97 -6.75
N PHE A 53 -9.29 -1.77 -7.08
CA PHE A 53 -8.24 -1.52 -6.08
C PHE A 53 -7.36 -0.29 -6.32
N GLY A 54 -7.55 0.44 -7.43
CA GLY A 54 -6.72 1.60 -7.81
C GLY A 54 -6.82 2.77 -6.83
N GLU A 55 -8.03 3.08 -6.36
CA GLU A 55 -8.31 4.27 -5.54
C GLU A 55 -7.75 4.17 -4.11
N ARG A 56 -7.35 2.98 -3.63
CA ARG A 56 -6.92 2.86 -2.23
C ARG A 56 -5.59 3.56 -1.93
N ARG A 57 -4.76 3.84 -2.93
CA ARG A 57 -3.41 4.40 -2.75
C ARG A 57 -3.24 5.82 -3.30
N SER A 58 -4.29 6.65 -3.34
CA SER A 58 -4.05 8.09 -3.59
C SER A 58 -3.08 8.62 -2.55
N SER A 59 -1.98 9.21 -3.02
CA SER A 59 -1.00 9.90 -2.18
C SER A 59 -1.65 10.98 -1.32
N THR A 60 -2.85 11.44 -1.69
CA THR A 60 -3.75 12.31 -0.93
C THR A 60 -4.02 11.82 0.49
N ARG A 61 -4.01 10.51 0.76
CA ARG A 61 -4.13 9.98 2.13
C ARG A 61 -2.86 10.11 2.97
N ARG A 62 -1.69 10.29 2.34
CA ARG A 62 -0.51 10.83 3.00
C ARG A 62 -0.59 12.35 2.87
N ALA A 63 -1.64 12.95 3.45
CA ALA A 63 -1.63 14.38 3.66
C ALA A 63 -0.36 14.67 4.47
N VAL A 64 0.60 15.36 3.86
CA VAL A 64 1.63 16.06 4.62
C VAL A 64 0.83 16.96 5.56
N PRO A 65 0.96 16.83 6.90
CA PRO A 65 0.22 17.70 7.80
C PRO A 65 0.52 19.13 7.36
N SER A 66 -0.53 19.89 7.05
CA SER A 66 -0.38 21.33 6.83
C SER A 66 0.31 21.90 8.07
N ILE A 67 1.17 22.90 7.88
CA ILE A 67 1.90 23.56 8.98
C ILE A 67 0.93 24.05 10.09
N GLU A 68 -0.34 24.26 9.73
CA GLU A 68 -1.44 24.66 10.60
C GLU A 68 -2.02 23.52 11.46
N ASN A 69 -1.68 22.25 11.18
CA ASN A 69 -2.02 21.05 11.95
C ASN A 69 -0.77 20.43 12.59
N ARG A 70 0.00 21.21 13.37
CA ARG A 70 0.89 20.63 14.38
C ARG A 70 0.02 19.96 15.45
N ASP A 71 -0.30 18.70 15.18
CA ASP A 71 -1.18 17.89 15.99
C ASP A 71 -0.50 17.65 17.35
N GLU A 72 -1.04 18.26 18.41
CA GLU A 72 -0.55 18.14 19.80
C GLU A 72 -0.30 16.66 20.18
N LEU A 73 -1.13 15.76 19.65
CA LEU A 73 -0.98 14.33 19.81
C LEU A 73 0.32 13.79 19.22
N ALA A 74 0.74 14.25 18.04
CA ALA A 74 2.00 13.84 17.42
C ALA A 74 3.21 14.26 18.26
N GLU A 75 3.17 15.45 18.87
CA GLU A 75 4.23 15.93 19.77
C GLU A 75 4.26 15.12 21.08
N ARG A 76 3.10 14.78 21.63
CA ARG A 76 3.00 13.90 22.81
C ARG A 76 3.53 12.50 22.54
N LEU A 77 3.24 11.93 21.37
CA LEU A 77 3.81 10.65 20.96
C LEU A 77 5.32 10.74 20.75
N GLN A 78 5.81 11.76 20.04
CA GLN A 78 7.23 11.93 19.82
C GLN A 78 7.98 12.11 21.14
N SER A 79 7.51 12.95 22.06
CA SER A 79 8.12 13.16 23.37
C SER A 79 8.14 11.90 24.23
N ALA A 80 7.06 11.11 24.25
CA ALA A 80 7.00 9.85 25.00
C ALA A 80 8.07 8.84 24.54
N PHE A 81 8.27 8.68 23.22
CA PHE A 81 9.18 7.68 22.67
C PHE A 81 10.61 8.18 22.42
N THR A 82 10.85 9.49 22.47
CA THR A 82 12.22 10.05 22.32
C THR A 82 12.98 10.07 23.64
N ARG A 83 12.29 10.02 24.79
CA ARG A 83 12.91 10.04 26.12
C ARG A 83 13.74 8.78 26.44
N GLU A 84 13.51 7.67 25.74
CA GLU A 84 14.21 6.39 25.93
C GLU A 84 15.36 6.12 24.96
N ARG A 85 15.65 7.01 24.00
CA ARG A 85 16.76 6.80 23.05
C ARG A 85 18.05 7.45 23.52
N ARG A 86 18.66 6.85 24.56
CA ARG A 86 20.09 6.50 24.69
C ARG A 86 20.42 6.24 26.17
N ALA A 87 20.28 5.00 26.60
CA ALA A 87 21.26 4.40 27.49
C ALA A 87 22.12 3.48 26.62
N VAL A 88 23.17 4.05 26.03
CA VAL A 88 24.36 3.26 25.70
C VAL A 88 25.13 3.19 27.00
N GLY A 89 25.26 1.98 27.53
CA GLY A 89 26.06 1.60 28.68
C GLY A 89 26.14 0.10 28.71
#